data_AF-A0A453ILS3-F1
#
_entry.id   AF-A0A453ILS3-F1
#
_cell.length_a   1.000
_cell.length_b   1.000
_cell.length_c   1.000
_cell.angle_alpha   90.00
_cell.angle_beta   90.00
_cell.angle_gamma   90.00
#
_symmetry.space_group_name_H-M   'P 1'
#
loop_
_entity.id
_entity.type
_entity.pdbx_description
1 polymer ?
#
loop_
_entity_poly.entity_id
_entity_poly.type
_entity_poly.pdbx_seq_one_letter_code
_entity_poly.pdbx_strand_id
1 'polypeptide(L)'
;IHALREEDIDEKFFKALLHVQEIHSNCKVLLRTHHQRAGLELMDMMSVYQEGAYERLCRWVQVECKKPGDTDNPEVSELLKKAVRCLKERPVLFKYCAEEVANMRHHALFRQFISALTRGGPGGLPRPIEVHAHDPLRYVGDMLGWLHQALASERELIAALLDPDAISDSGPANHRHSVREDIRTAGCRHSIVQYNMVT
;
A
#
# COMPACT_ATOMS: atom_id res chain seq x y z
N ILE A 1 -2.15 -23.29 -13.37
CA ILE A 1 -2.11 -23.89 -12.01
C ILE A 1 -0.66 -24.16 -11.55
N HIS A 2 0.23 -24.76 -12.37
CA HIS A 2 1.63 -24.98 -12.00
C HIS A 2 2.38 -23.71 -11.55
N ALA A 3 2.19 -22.59 -12.26
CA ALA A 3 2.78 -21.28 -11.90
C ALA A 3 2.40 -20.76 -10.49
N LEU A 4 1.27 -21.21 -9.92
CA LEU A 4 0.90 -20.86 -8.54
C LEU A 4 1.78 -21.56 -7.49
N ARG A 5 2.45 -22.65 -7.90
CA ARG A 5 3.30 -23.50 -7.05
C ARG A 5 4.80 -23.26 -7.26
N GLU A 6 5.20 -22.49 -8.28
CA GLU A 6 6.61 -22.10 -8.51
C GLU A 6 7.11 -21.15 -7.41
N GLU A 7 8.39 -20.74 -7.36
CA GLU A 7 8.87 -19.80 -6.32
C GLU A 7 8.73 -18.33 -6.72
N ASP A 8 8.84 -18.02 -8.00
CA ASP A 8 8.84 -16.64 -8.50
C ASP A 8 7.42 -16.06 -8.71
N ILE A 9 7.23 -14.81 -8.27
CA ILE A 9 6.02 -14.02 -8.57
C ILE A 9 6.29 -13.24 -9.85
N ASP A 10 5.62 -13.63 -10.93
CA ASP A 10 5.77 -13.02 -12.26
C ASP A 10 4.40 -12.83 -12.95
N GLU A 11 4.42 -12.39 -14.21
CA GLU A 11 3.19 -12.26 -15.01
C GLU A 11 2.41 -13.58 -15.17
N LYS A 12 3.10 -14.73 -15.17
CA LYS A 12 2.44 -16.04 -15.29
C LYS A 12 1.70 -16.39 -14.00
N PHE A 13 2.25 -16.03 -12.84
CA PHE A 13 1.57 -16.15 -11.55
C PHE A 13 0.22 -15.41 -11.57
N PHE A 14 0.20 -14.14 -11.95
CA PHE A 14 -1.05 -13.36 -12.00
C PHE A 14 -2.05 -13.91 -13.02
N LYS A 15 -1.59 -14.32 -14.21
CA LYS A 15 -2.45 -14.98 -15.20
C LYS A 15 -3.06 -16.28 -14.65
N ALA A 16 -2.28 -17.08 -13.94
CA ALA A 16 -2.75 -18.32 -13.34
C ALA A 16 -3.76 -18.05 -12.20
N LEU A 17 -3.54 -17.00 -11.39
CA LEU A 17 -4.45 -16.62 -10.32
C LEU A 17 -5.80 -16.16 -10.88
N LEU A 18 -5.79 -15.28 -11.88
CA LEU A 18 -7.00 -14.84 -12.59
C LEU A 18 -7.76 -16.02 -13.19
N HIS A 19 -7.06 -16.98 -13.80
CA HIS A 19 -7.69 -18.16 -14.38
C HIS A 19 -8.37 -19.04 -13.32
N VAL A 20 -7.75 -19.23 -12.14
CA VAL A 20 -8.37 -19.97 -11.03
C VAL A 20 -9.60 -19.22 -10.49
N GLN A 21 -9.56 -17.88 -10.42
CA GLN A 21 -10.72 -17.07 -10.04
C GLN A 21 -11.87 -17.19 -11.06
N GLU A 22 -11.56 -17.21 -12.35
CA GLU A 22 -12.53 -17.38 -13.43
C GLU A 22 -13.20 -18.76 -13.35
N ILE A 23 -12.41 -19.83 -13.22
CA ILE A 23 -12.96 -21.19 -13.04
C ILE A 23 -13.89 -21.24 -11.83
N HIS A 24 -13.43 -20.72 -10.68
CA HIS A 24 -14.23 -20.67 -9.45
C HIS A 24 -15.56 -19.92 -9.65
N SER A 25 -15.54 -18.79 -10.36
CA SER A 25 -16.74 -18.02 -10.67
C SER A 25 -17.68 -18.79 -11.61
N ASN A 26 -17.14 -19.40 -12.66
CA ASN A 26 -17.92 -20.16 -13.65
C ASN A 26 -18.60 -21.39 -13.04
N CYS A 27 -17.98 -22.03 -12.04
CA CYS A 27 -18.59 -23.16 -11.32
C CYS A 27 -19.91 -22.78 -10.62
N LYS A 28 -20.18 -21.50 -10.34
CA LYS A 28 -21.48 -21.05 -9.80
C LYS A 28 -22.65 -21.40 -10.70
N VAL A 29 -22.43 -21.48 -12.03
CA VAL A 29 -23.47 -21.88 -12.99
C VAL A 29 -23.86 -23.35 -12.78
N LEU A 30 -22.89 -24.22 -12.47
CA LEU A 30 -23.12 -25.65 -12.24
C LEU A 30 -23.95 -25.91 -10.97
N LEU A 31 -23.96 -24.97 -10.03
CA LEU A 31 -24.77 -25.08 -8.81
C LEU A 31 -26.29 -25.01 -9.07
N ARG A 32 -26.69 -24.55 -10.26
CA ARG A 32 -28.10 -24.48 -10.68
C ARG A 32 -28.50 -25.63 -11.61
N THR A 33 -27.60 -26.57 -11.86
CA THR A 33 -27.83 -27.71 -12.77
C THR A 33 -27.74 -29.03 -12.01
N HIS A 34 -27.96 -30.15 -12.71
CA HIS A 34 -27.79 -31.50 -12.16
C HIS A 34 -26.34 -31.84 -11.77
N HIS A 35 -25.37 -30.96 -12.07
CA HIS A 35 -23.95 -31.15 -11.76
C HIS A 35 -23.49 -30.40 -10.50
N GLN A 36 -24.41 -30.06 -9.58
CA GLN A 36 -24.10 -29.29 -8.37
C GLN A 36 -22.94 -29.88 -7.55
N ARG A 37 -22.90 -31.20 -7.33
CA ARG A 37 -21.84 -31.84 -6.54
C ARG A 37 -20.46 -31.62 -7.14
N ALA A 38 -20.31 -31.88 -8.45
CA ALA A 38 -19.06 -31.61 -9.16
C ALA A 38 -18.70 -30.12 -9.16
N GLY A 39 -19.70 -29.24 -9.26
CA GLY A 39 -19.53 -27.79 -9.12
C GLY A 39 -18.95 -27.40 -7.76
N LEU A 40 -19.48 -27.97 -6.66
CA LEU A 40 -18.98 -27.73 -5.30
C LEU A 40 -17.56 -28.26 -5.10
N GLU A 41 -17.27 -29.48 -5.56
CA GLU A 41 -15.92 -30.08 -5.46
C GLU A 41 -14.88 -29.25 -6.22
N LEU A 42 -15.22 -28.74 -7.41
CA LEU A 42 -14.34 -27.84 -8.17
C LEU A 42 -14.15 -26.48 -7.48
N MET A 43 -15.21 -25.90 -6.92
CA MET A 43 -15.12 -24.64 -6.18
C MET A 43 -14.22 -24.76 -4.95
N ASP A 44 -14.33 -25.85 -4.21
CA ASP A 44 -13.49 -26.11 -3.04
C ASP A 44 -12.01 -26.23 -3.46
N MET A 45 -11.73 -27.02 -4.50
CA MET A 45 -10.39 -27.16 -5.06
C MET A 45 -9.81 -25.82 -5.56
N MET A 46 -10.60 -25.00 -6.25
CA MET A 46 -10.15 -23.67 -6.70
C MET A 46 -9.93 -22.72 -5.53
N SER A 47 -10.72 -22.82 -4.45
CA SER A 47 -10.56 -22.01 -3.24
C SER A 47 -9.22 -22.29 -2.57
N VAL A 48 -8.85 -23.58 -2.43
CA VAL A 48 -7.52 -23.98 -1.91
C VAL A 48 -6.37 -23.39 -2.74
N TYR A 49 -6.49 -23.40 -4.07
CA TYR A 49 -5.48 -22.77 -4.94
C TYR A 49 -5.40 -21.26 -4.77
N GLN A 50 -6.54 -20.57 -4.59
CA GLN A 50 -6.55 -19.13 -4.35
C GLN A 50 -5.93 -18.80 -3.00
N GLU A 51 -6.29 -19.50 -1.94
CA GLU A 51 -5.75 -19.27 -0.59
C GLU A 51 -4.23 -19.40 -0.58
N GLY A 52 -3.69 -20.50 -1.11
CA GLY A 52 -2.23 -20.70 -1.19
C GLY A 52 -1.53 -19.64 -2.05
N ALA A 53 -2.16 -19.22 -3.15
CA ALA A 53 -1.61 -18.17 -4.00
C ALA A 53 -1.56 -16.80 -3.28
N TYR A 54 -2.65 -16.41 -2.61
CA TYR A 54 -2.70 -15.14 -1.88
C TYR A 54 -1.78 -15.12 -0.66
N GLU A 55 -1.65 -16.24 0.07
CA GLU A 55 -0.72 -16.35 1.19
C GLU A 55 0.73 -16.14 0.70
N ARG A 56 1.08 -16.79 -0.42
CA ARG A 56 2.40 -16.62 -1.05
C ARG A 56 2.62 -15.19 -1.56
N LEU A 57 1.62 -14.59 -2.20
CA LEU A 57 1.67 -13.21 -2.65
C LEU A 57 1.89 -12.25 -1.46
N CYS A 58 1.20 -12.46 -0.34
CA CYS A 58 1.37 -11.69 0.88
C CYS A 58 2.80 -11.80 1.43
N ARG A 59 3.36 -13.01 1.53
CA ARG A 59 4.76 -13.23 1.95
C ARG A 59 5.74 -12.52 1.03
N TRP A 60 5.54 -12.63 -0.29
CA TRP A 60 6.40 -11.98 -1.27
C TRP A 60 6.36 -10.45 -1.14
N VAL A 61 5.17 -9.83 -1.02
CA VAL A 61 5.02 -8.38 -0.79
C VAL A 61 5.74 -7.95 0.49
N GLN A 62 5.59 -8.71 1.58
CA GLN A 62 6.31 -8.42 2.82
C GLN A 62 7.82 -8.41 2.59
N VAL A 63 8.38 -9.43 1.93
CA VAL A 63 9.82 -9.51 1.63
C VAL A 63 10.27 -8.35 0.76
N GLU A 64 9.51 -8.03 -0.29
CA GLU A 64 9.83 -6.93 -1.22
C GLU A 64 9.87 -5.59 -0.49
N CYS A 65 8.92 -5.34 0.41
CA CYS A 65 8.89 -4.15 1.27
C CYS A 65 10.01 -4.12 2.32
N LYS A 66 10.65 -5.25 2.66
CA LYS A 66 11.83 -5.28 3.57
C LYS A 66 13.11 -4.88 2.85
N LYS A 67 13.16 -5.01 1.51
CA LYS A 67 14.38 -4.71 0.77
C LYS A 67 14.76 -3.27 1.07
N PRO A 68 16.00 -3.00 1.52
CA PRO A 68 16.45 -1.65 1.73
C PRO A 68 16.39 -0.95 0.38
N GLY A 69 15.37 -0.10 0.20
CA GLY A 69 15.37 0.87 -0.89
C GLY A 69 16.61 1.72 -0.72
N ASP A 70 17.35 1.92 -1.80
CA ASP A 70 18.48 2.84 -1.77
C ASP A 70 17.96 4.20 -1.29
N THR A 71 18.68 4.78 -0.34
CA THR A 71 18.15 5.70 0.69
C THR A 71 17.54 6.99 0.14
N ASP A 72 17.62 7.24 -1.17
CA ASP A 72 17.24 8.49 -1.82
C ASP A 72 16.06 8.36 -2.80
N ASN A 73 15.66 7.16 -3.22
CA ASN A 73 14.47 6.97 -4.07
C ASN A 73 13.99 5.50 -4.08
N PRO A 74 13.07 5.09 -3.20
CA PRO A 74 12.49 3.74 -3.26
C PRO A 74 11.52 3.68 -4.45
N GLU A 75 12.04 3.40 -5.65
CA GLU A 75 11.20 3.10 -6.80
C GLU A 75 10.43 1.80 -6.55
N VAL A 76 9.16 1.94 -6.19
CA VAL A 76 8.25 0.80 -6.01
C VAL A 76 8.06 0.14 -7.38
N SER A 77 8.53 -1.10 -7.51
CA SER A 77 8.43 -1.84 -8.77
C SER A 77 6.96 -1.98 -9.20
N GLU A 78 6.71 -1.95 -10.52
CA GLU A 78 5.36 -2.15 -11.06
C GLU A 78 4.77 -3.50 -10.65
N LEU A 79 5.64 -4.51 -10.49
CA LEU A 79 5.27 -5.83 -10.00
C LEU A 79 4.74 -5.76 -8.56
N LEU A 80 5.39 -5.00 -7.68
CA LEU A 80 4.95 -4.78 -6.30
C LEU A 80 3.62 -4.01 -6.26
N LYS A 81 3.46 -2.96 -7.08
CA LYS A 81 2.19 -2.23 -7.20
C LYS A 81 1.05 -3.15 -7.66
N LYS A 82 1.32 -4.05 -8.60
CA LYS A 82 0.34 -5.03 -9.09
C LYS A 82 -0.02 -6.08 -8.02
N ALA A 83 0.98 -6.57 -7.29
CA ALA A 83 0.77 -7.49 -6.17
C ALA A 83 -0.12 -6.87 -5.08
N VAL A 84 0.17 -5.63 -4.69
CA VAL A 84 -0.63 -4.90 -3.69
C VAL A 84 -2.05 -4.66 -4.18
N ARG A 85 -2.23 -4.25 -5.45
CA ARG A 85 -3.57 -4.12 -6.07
C ARG A 85 -4.35 -5.43 -6.01
N CYS A 86 -3.72 -6.56 -6.30
CA CYS A 86 -4.37 -7.87 -6.22
C CYS A 86 -4.75 -8.24 -4.77
N LEU A 87 -3.88 -7.93 -3.79
CA LEU A 87 -4.19 -8.17 -2.37
C LEU A 87 -5.40 -7.36 -1.90
N LYS A 88 -5.62 -6.13 -2.40
CA LYS A 88 -6.78 -5.29 -2.03
C LYS A 88 -8.12 -5.96 -2.32
N GLU A 89 -8.20 -6.89 -3.26
CA GLU A 89 -9.41 -7.69 -3.52
C GLU A 89 -9.78 -8.60 -2.34
N ARG A 90 -8.85 -8.83 -1.40
CA ARG A 90 -9.02 -9.61 -0.18
C ARG A 90 -8.73 -8.74 1.06
N PRO A 91 -9.71 -7.95 1.54
CA PRO A 91 -9.49 -6.94 2.58
C PRO A 91 -8.82 -7.44 3.86
N VAL A 92 -9.12 -8.67 4.29
CA VAL A 92 -8.53 -9.28 5.50
C VAL A 92 -7.02 -9.50 5.32
N LEU A 93 -6.61 -10.12 4.20
CA LEU A 93 -5.20 -10.37 3.90
C LEU A 93 -4.45 -9.07 3.62
N PHE A 94 -5.08 -8.14 2.90
CA PHE A 94 -4.50 -6.82 2.66
C PHE A 94 -4.25 -6.06 3.96
N LYS A 95 -5.22 -6.07 4.90
CA LYS A 95 -5.06 -5.43 6.22
C LYS A 95 -3.88 -6.03 6.97
N TYR A 96 -3.80 -7.36 7.05
CA TYR A 96 -2.66 -8.05 7.69
C TYR A 96 -1.32 -7.67 7.04
N CYS A 97 -1.25 -7.69 5.70
CA CYS A 97 -0.05 -7.32 4.97
C CYS A 97 0.34 -5.84 5.23
N ALA A 98 -0.63 -4.93 5.23
CA ALA A 98 -0.42 -3.50 5.46
C ALA A 98 0.07 -3.22 6.89
N GLU A 99 -0.48 -3.91 7.89
CA GLU A 99 -0.04 -3.80 9.30
C GLU A 99 1.43 -4.25 9.45
N GLU A 100 1.80 -5.38 8.83
CA GLU A 100 3.18 -5.88 8.85
C GLU A 100 4.15 -4.91 8.15
N VAL A 101 3.78 -4.37 6.98
CA VAL A 101 4.59 -3.37 6.28
C VAL A 101 4.73 -2.10 7.12
N ALA A 102 3.66 -1.62 7.76
CA ALA A 102 3.72 -0.46 8.64
C ALA A 102 4.66 -0.69 9.83
N ASN A 103 4.61 -1.86 10.46
CA ASN A 103 5.49 -2.24 11.56
C ASN A 103 6.98 -2.29 11.12
N MET A 104 7.24 -2.86 9.94
CA MET A 104 8.58 -2.88 9.36
C MET A 104 9.13 -1.48 9.07
N ARG A 105 8.31 -0.60 8.46
CA ARG A 105 8.68 0.79 8.18
C ARG A 105 8.95 1.57 9.46
N HIS A 106 8.11 1.40 10.48
CA HIS A 106 8.32 2.00 11.79
C HIS A 106 9.69 1.63 12.37
N HIS A 107 10.05 0.34 12.36
CA HIS A 107 11.37 -0.10 12.83
C HIS A 107 12.53 0.42 11.99
N ALA A 108 12.35 0.54 10.67
CA ALA A 108 13.36 1.10 9.77
C ALA A 108 13.60 2.59 10.07
N LEU A 109 12.53 3.39 10.15
CA LEU A 109 12.58 4.81 10.49
C LEU A 109 13.22 5.05 11.85
N PHE A 110 12.83 4.27 12.86
CA PHE A 110 13.41 4.39 14.20
C PHE A 110 14.93 4.17 14.16
N ARG A 111 15.40 3.12 13.48
CA ARG A 111 16.84 2.87 13.32
C ARG A 111 17.54 3.99 12.55
N GLN A 112 16.94 4.48 11.48
CA GLN A 112 17.49 5.58 10.70
C GLN A 112 17.58 6.87 11.52
N PHE A 113 16.58 7.17 12.35
CA PHE A 113 16.59 8.33 13.24
C PHE A 113 17.73 8.24 14.27
N ILE A 114 17.87 7.09 14.94
CA ILE A 114 18.99 6.87 15.88
C ILE A 114 20.34 7.00 15.16
N SER A 115 20.45 6.48 13.93
CA SER A 115 21.67 6.65 13.13
C SER A 115 21.92 8.12 12.80
N ALA A 116 20.90 8.89 12.42
CA ALA A 116 21.04 10.32 12.15
C ALA A 116 21.44 11.12 13.40
N LEU A 117 20.92 10.74 14.58
CA LEU A 117 21.30 11.33 15.86
C LEU A 117 22.76 11.09 16.21
N THR A 118 23.22 9.84 16.11
CA THR A 118 24.47 9.36 16.74
C THR A 118 25.63 9.14 15.77
N ARG A 119 25.35 8.91 14.49
CA ARG A 119 26.35 8.57 13.47
C ARG A 119 26.35 9.54 12.30
N GLY A 120 25.24 10.22 12.05
CA GLY A 120 25.05 11.05 10.87
C GLY A 120 24.76 10.21 9.63
N GLY A 121 24.90 10.83 8.46
CA GLY A 121 24.66 10.17 7.17
C GLY A 121 25.84 9.33 6.66
N PRO A 122 25.66 8.66 5.50
CA PRO A 122 26.70 7.85 4.87
C PRO A 122 28.00 8.66 4.67
N GLY A 123 29.14 8.08 5.06
CA GLY A 123 30.42 8.78 4.98
C GLY A 123 30.62 9.88 6.04
N GLY A 124 29.76 9.94 7.07
CA GLY A 124 29.86 10.92 8.16
C GLY A 124 29.26 12.29 7.83
N LEU A 125 28.57 12.41 6.68
CA LEU A 125 27.83 13.60 6.29
C LEU A 125 26.36 13.24 5.98
N PRO A 126 25.38 14.05 6.44
CA PRO A 126 25.53 15.13 7.42
C PRO A 126 26.06 14.61 8.77
N ARG A 127 26.70 15.48 9.56
CA ARG A 127 27.23 15.11 10.88
C ARG A 127 26.09 14.63 11.80
N PRO A 128 26.40 13.80 12.81
CA PRO A 128 25.41 13.39 13.82
C PRO A 128 24.70 14.60 14.40
N ILE A 129 23.37 14.55 14.55
CA ILE A 129 22.59 15.66 15.09
C ILE A 129 22.98 15.97 16.54
N GLU A 130 23.42 14.95 17.30
CA GLU A 130 23.86 15.10 18.70
C GLU A 130 25.03 16.06 18.91
N VAL A 131 25.83 16.35 17.87
CA VAL A 131 26.92 17.33 17.96
C VAL A 131 26.41 18.74 18.30
N HIS A 132 25.13 19.02 18.02
CA HIS A 132 24.46 20.28 18.30
C HIS A 132 23.69 20.28 19.64
N ALA A 133 23.80 19.24 20.48
CA ALA A 133 23.04 19.13 21.74
C ALA A 133 23.32 20.26 22.76
N HIS A 134 24.41 21.00 22.60
CA HIS A 134 24.75 22.17 23.41
C HIS A 134 23.88 23.41 23.10
N ASP A 135 23.21 23.43 21.94
CA ASP A 135 22.26 24.46 21.54
C ASP A 135 20.86 23.81 21.40
N PRO A 136 20.01 23.90 22.43
CA PRO A 136 18.73 23.17 22.47
C PRO A 136 17.78 23.53 21.33
N LEU A 137 17.76 24.80 20.89
CA LEU A 137 16.89 25.24 19.81
C LEU A 137 17.33 24.64 18.48
N ARG A 138 18.65 24.65 18.21
CA ARG A 138 19.21 24.01 17.02
C ARG A 138 19.04 22.50 17.05
N TYR A 139 19.29 21.86 18.19
CA TYR A 139 19.19 20.41 18.35
C TYR A 139 17.77 19.90 18.04
N VAL A 140 16.74 20.55 18.60
CA VAL A 140 15.35 20.23 18.29
C VAL A 140 15.01 20.59 16.85
N GLY A 141 15.51 21.71 16.33
CA GLY A 141 15.35 22.10 14.94
C GLY A 141 15.85 21.05 13.96
N ASP A 142 17.05 20.51 14.18
CA ASP A 142 17.65 19.46 13.35
C ASP A 142 16.87 18.14 13.45
N MET A 143 16.38 17.75 14.63
CA MET A 143 15.49 16.58 14.79
C MET A 143 14.19 16.73 14.00
N LEU A 144 13.55 17.90 14.12
CA LEU A 144 12.30 18.19 13.40
C LEU A 144 12.52 18.26 11.89
N GLY A 145 13.66 18.81 11.45
CA GLY A 145 14.06 18.82 10.04
C GLY A 145 14.22 17.41 9.48
N TRP A 146 14.91 16.52 10.22
CA TRP A 146 15.03 15.11 9.85
C TRP A 146 13.67 14.43 9.79
N LEU A 147 12.82 14.63 10.81
CA LEU A 147 11.48 14.04 10.87
C LEU A 147 10.60 14.52 9.71
N HIS A 148 10.65 15.81 9.38
CA HIS A 148 9.91 16.38 8.26
C HIS A 148 10.28 15.71 6.94
N GLN A 149 11.59 15.56 6.67
CA GLN A 149 12.08 14.89 5.47
C GLN A 149 11.65 13.42 5.44
N ALA A 150 11.84 12.69 6.55
CA ALA A 150 11.45 11.29 6.64
C ALA A 150 9.93 11.09 6.42
N LEU A 151 9.09 11.96 6.99
CA LEU A 151 7.64 11.92 6.77
C LEU A 151 7.26 12.20 5.32
N ALA A 152 7.94 13.12 4.65
CA ALA A 152 7.72 13.39 3.23
C ALA A 152 8.03 12.15 2.38
N SER A 153 9.19 11.52 2.60
CA SER A 153 9.59 10.30 1.89
C SER A 153 8.67 9.11 2.18
N GLU A 154 8.19 8.94 3.42
CA GLU A 154 7.22 7.89 3.76
C GLU A 154 5.87 8.10 3.06
N ARG A 155 5.39 9.35 3.00
CA ARG A 155 4.15 9.67 2.30
C ARG A 155 4.23 9.29 0.83
N GLU A 156 5.35 9.62 0.18
CA GLU A 156 5.60 9.28 -1.23
C GLU A 156 5.66 7.77 -1.45
N LEU A 157 6.35 7.04 -0.57
CA LEU A 157 6.38 5.57 -0.63
C LEU A 157 4.98 4.96 -0.47
N ILE A 158 4.21 5.42 0.52
CA ILE A 158 2.86 4.91 0.78
C ILE A 158 1.93 5.22 -0.41
N ALA A 159 2.02 6.43 -0.98
CA ALA A 159 1.28 6.78 -2.19
C ALA A 159 1.67 5.85 -3.36
N ALA A 160 2.96 5.60 -3.57
CA ALA A 160 3.43 4.71 -4.63
C ALA A 160 2.99 3.25 -4.45
N LEU A 161 2.92 2.77 -3.21
CA LEU A 161 2.54 1.40 -2.89
C LEU A 161 1.03 1.17 -2.90
N LEU A 162 0.28 2.09 -2.27
CA LEU A 162 -1.15 1.93 -1.99
C LEU A 162 -2.04 2.72 -2.94
N ASP A 163 -1.55 3.73 -3.64
CA ASP A 163 -2.35 4.54 -4.55
C ASP A 163 -1.60 4.85 -5.86
N PRO A 164 -1.35 3.80 -6.68
CA PRO A 164 -0.60 3.97 -7.92
C PRO A 164 -1.31 4.86 -8.94
N ASP A 165 -2.61 5.13 -8.77
CA ASP A 165 -3.42 5.95 -9.68
C ASP A 165 -3.32 7.45 -9.32
N ALA A 166 -3.08 7.81 -8.05
CA ALA A 166 -2.92 9.20 -7.61
C ALA A 166 -1.63 9.89 -8.11
N ILE A 167 -0.61 9.13 -8.50
CA ILE A 167 0.68 9.68 -8.97
C ILE A 167 0.57 10.25 -10.40
N SER A 168 -0.53 9.95 -11.11
CA SER A 168 -0.81 10.49 -12.45
C SER A 168 -1.43 11.90 -12.46
N ASP A 169 -1.79 12.48 -11.31
CA ASP A 169 -2.52 13.76 -11.23
C ASP A 169 -1.63 14.99 -10.90
N SER A 170 -0.35 14.95 -11.28
CA SER A 170 0.52 16.13 -11.32
C SER A 170 0.58 16.78 -12.72
N GLY A 171 -0.54 16.77 -13.45
CA GLY A 171 -0.74 17.58 -14.65
C GLY A 171 -1.26 18.98 -14.28
N PRO A 172 -0.87 20.06 -14.98
CA PRO A 172 -1.29 21.40 -14.61
C PRO A 172 -2.81 21.52 -14.77
N ALA A 173 -3.47 21.93 -13.69
CA ALA A 173 -4.89 22.25 -13.65
C ALA A 173 -5.26 23.24 -14.76
N ASN A 174 -5.79 22.72 -15.86
CA ASN A 174 -6.33 23.56 -16.93
C ASN A 174 -7.83 23.69 -16.73
N HIS A 175 -8.23 24.88 -16.28
CA HIS A 175 -9.59 25.34 -16.14
C HIS A 175 -10.50 24.89 -17.30
N ARG A 176 -11.60 24.22 -16.97
CA ARG A 176 -12.83 24.33 -17.76
C ARG A 176 -13.99 24.69 -16.85
N HIS A 177 -14.29 25.99 -16.87
CA HIS A 177 -15.53 26.56 -16.37
C HIS A 177 -16.73 25.99 -17.15
N SER A 178 -17.62 25.33 -16.41
CA SER A 178 -19.08 25.45 -16.39
C SER A 178 -19.80 25.90 -17.67
N VAL A 179 -20.68 25.02 -18.17
CA VAL A 179 -22.05 25.43 -18.52
C VAL A 179 -23.01 24.54 -17.75
N ARG A 180 -23.99 25.20 -17.14
CA ARG A 180 -24.97 24.78 -16.15
C ARG A 180 -26.35 24.77 -16.83
N GLU A 181 -27.15 23.75 -16.55
CA GLU A 181 -28.63 23.74 -16.60
C GLU A 181 -29.03 22.38 -16.00
N ASP A 182 -29.59 22.25 -14.79
CA ASP A 182 -30.86 22.72 -14.23
C ASP A 182 -31.68 21.47 -13.89
N ILE A 183 -32.05 21.31 -12.62
CA ILE A 183 -33.35 20.78 -12.14
C ILE A 183 -33.41 21.03 -10.62
N ARG A 184 -34.32 21.93 -10.26
CA ARG A 184 -34.88 22.15 -8.91
C ARG A 184 -35.69 20.87 -8.56
N THR A 185 -35.84 20.34 -7.36
CA THR A 185 -36.38 20.90 -6.10
C THR A 185 -36.45 19.69 -5.15
N ALA A 186 -35.91 19.69 -3.93
CA ALA A 186 -36.63 19.80 -2.66
C ALA A 186 -35.61 19.25 -1.61
N GLY A 187 -35.21 19.94 -0.56
CA GLY A 187 -36.08 20.43 0.51
C GLY A 187 -35.92 19.53 1.73
N CYS A 188 -34.83 19.69 2.48
CA CYS A 188 -34.81 19.49 3.94
C CYS A 188 -33.50 20.02 4.55
N ARG A 189 -33.63 21.13 5.28
CA ARG A 189 -32.58 21.74 6.12
C ARG A 189 -32.65 21.11 7.50
N HIS A 190 -31.52 20.67 8.07
CA HIS A 190 -31.23 20.98 9.47
C HIS A 190 -29.75 20.83 9.84
N SER A 191 -29.19 21.98 10.24
CA SER A 191 -28.27 22.25 11.35
C SER A 191 -26.89 21.58 11.43
N ILE A 192 -25.92 22.43 11.08
CA ILE A 192 -24.52 22.47 11.53
C ILE A 192 -24.49 22.71 13.05
N VAL A 193 -23.66 21.95 13.78
CA VAL A 193 -23.11 22.39 15.07
C VAL A 193 -21.59 22.32 14.99
N GLN A 194 -20.96 23.49 15.01
CA GLN A 194 -19.53 23.66 15.21
C GLN A 194 -19.20 23.39 16.68
N TYR A 195 -18.21 22.55 16.95
CA TYR A 195 -17.53 22.51 18.24
C TYR A 195 -16.15 23.15 18.08
N ASN A 196 -16.05 24.41 18.51
CA ASN A 196 -14.81 25.02 18.98
C ASN A 196 -14.74 24.77 20.49
N MET A 197 -13.61 24.25 20.99
CA MET A 197 -13.27 24.44 22.39
C MET A 197 -11.77 24.63 22.54
N VAL A 198 -11.42 25.88 22.83
CA VAL A 198 -10.16 26.34 23.43
C VAL A 198 -10.25 26.06 24.92
N THR A 199 -9.22 25.47 25.52
CA THR A 199 -8.65 25.88 26.81
C THR A 199 -7.20 25.44 26.83
#